data_AF-A0A955X4S9-F1
#
_entry.id   AF-A0A955X4S9-F1
#
_cell.length_a   1.000
_cell.length_b   1.000
_cell.length_c   1.000
_cell.angle_alpha   90.00
_cell.angle_beta   90.00
_cell.angle_gamma   90.00
#
_symmetry.space_group_name_H-M   'P 1'
#
loop_
_entity.id
_entity.type
_entity.pdbx_description
1 polymer ?
#
loop_
_entity_poly.entity_id
_entity_poly.type
_entity_poly.pdbx_seq_one_letter_code
_entity_poly.pdbx_strand_id
1 'polypeptide(L)'
;MLRRLLPIAPLCLGTFLIACPGPEPTNLTSEPRAITIEGILADANQNIRTHLVGVANTGEAFEGVTLLGELVGTSTNSEPCVEGECPEQVDPVVAANEAADTIAAEVLNASRVESSSDTQVTLRFGEELCPNDESGTPDAECIDAVGRLQPRLVLQSYTEGDVDARLTLGEARSAVASFLLHRARLATELDLAVAKTIALDLAPTLGEDNQAFIDALQQATVQGRIRVELTALGAAAYRMTLGISSALLIEADLDGAPLHLAMAAAPQLISIEADPATPRLDVTLASGGAELAAPLAMFVGYDAPVCSPDDPNCEPEPAPEVEGTLQLTTPAAGARLHIGAAQEILLENIHMDGALQARLDNQALATFELGAVSGGAFGLTVSPVEGATRVAVSPSADAVMDLSLGALVAQGLEIPSFMVNERMELKLDGTSGSPTVDVRDDGQLQVIAGRLTIASRVANKTLVVNAGQCLVGPEDEPVEEPQHPLDVLEAGECQ
;
A
#
# COMPACT_ATOMS: atom_id res chain seq x y z
N MET A 1 -11.58 5.67 22.37
CA MET A 1 -10.96 4.33 22.47
C MET A 1 -10.01 4.04 21.30
N LEU A 2 -10.37 4.28 20.03
CA LEU A 2 -9.43 4.12 18.89
C LEU A 2 -8.21 5.07 18.87
N ARG A 3 -8.23 6.19 19.60
CA ARG A 3 -7.14 7.20 19.59
C ARG A 3 -5.98 6.92 20.55
N ARG A 4 -6.04 5.86 21.36
CA ARG A 4 -4.99 5.49 22.34
C ARG A 4 -4.21 4.23 21.99
N LEU A 5 -4.46 3.63 20.83
CA LEU A 5 -3.75 2.43 20.32
C LEU A 5 -2.61 2.76 19.35
N LEU A 6 -2.28 4.04 19.14
CA LEU A 6 -1.43 4.47 18.03
C LEU A 6 0.09 4.70 18.28
N PRO A 7 0.68 4.75 19.50
CA PRO A 7 2.10 5.10 19.62
C PRO A 7 3.04 3.93 20.00
N ILE A 8 2.78 2.69 19.56
CA ILE A 8 3.76 1.57 19.61
C ILE A 8 3.75 0.79 18.27
N ALA A 9 3.55 1.51 17.17
CA ALA A 9 3.31 0.94 15.85
C ALA A 9 4.53 0.56 14.99
N PRO A 10 5.81 0.90 15.29
CA PRO A 10 6.84 0.59 14.31
C PRO A 10 7.54 -0.76 14.61
N LEU A 11 7.95 -1.13 15.83
CA LEU A 11 8.92 -2.24 16.00
C LEU A 11 8.38 -3.69 15.87
N CYS A 12 7.27 -3.89 15.16
CA CYS A 12 6.58 -5.16 15.17
C CYS A 12 5.79 -5.43 13.88
N LEU A 13 6.36 -6.34 13.08
CA LEU A 13 5.61 -7.53 12.63
C LEU A 13 4.75 -8.17 13.76
N GLY A 14 5.03 -7.86 15.04
CA GLY A 14 4.29 -8.23 16.25
C GLY A 14 3.11 -7.32 16.63
N THR A 15 2.25 -6.95 15.69
CA THR A 15 0.81 -6.95 15.98
C THR A 15 0.09 -7.81 14.94
N PHE A 16 0.20 -9.12 15.16
CA PHE A 16 -0.63 -10.16 14.56
C PHE A 16 -2.12 -10.08 15.00
N LEU A 17 -2.63 -8.89 15.29
CA LEU A 17 -3.99 -8.59 15.75
C LEU A 17 -4.38 -7.33 14.96
N ILE A 18 -5.14 -7.40 13.87
CA ILE A 18 -6.57 -7.75 13.81
C ILE A 18 -6.76 -8.77 12.67
N ALA A 19 -6.82 -10.07 13.00
CA ALA A 19 -6.99 -11.13 12.02
C ALA A 19 -8.46 -11.25 11.59
N CYS A 20 -8.77 -10.71 10.41
CA CYS A 20 -10.07 -10.85 9.75
C CYS A 20 -10.14 -12.11 8.84
N PRO A 21 -11.33 -12.70 8.59
CA PRO A 21 -11.76 -13.87 7.77
C PRO A 21 -11.11 -14.47 6.48
N GLY A 22 -11.24 -15.77 6.09
CA GLY A 22 -10.67 -16.49 4.92
C GLY A 22 -10.41 -18.01 4.62
N PRO A 23 -11.01 -18.66 3.58
CA PRO A 23 -11.01 -20.10 3.36
C PRO A 23 -9.87 -20.63 2.48
N GLU A 24 -9.87 -21.96 2.36
CA GLU A 24 -8.74 -22.85 2.08
C GLU A 24 -7.94 -22.58 0.79
N PRO A 25 -6.61 -22.78 0.81
CA PRO A 25 -5.81 -22.98 -0.40
C PRO A 25 -6.01 -24.40 -0.97
N THR A 26 -6.38 -24.51 -2.24
CA THR A 26 -6.79 -25.78 -2.89
C THR A 26 -5.67 -26.57 -3.59
N ASN A 27 -4.41 -26.42 -3.22
CA ASN A 27 -3.31 -27.15 -3.87
C ASN A 27 -2.36 -27.83 -2.87
N LEU A 28 -2.83 -28.93 -2.27
CA LEU A 28 -2.01 -29.84 -1.48
C LEU A 28 -2.19 -31.26 -2.03
N THR A 29 -1.29 -31.67 -2.91
CA THR A 29 -1.28 -33.01 -3.53
C THR A 29 -0.45 -34.03 -2.73
N SER A 30 0.02 -33.69 -1.52
CA SER A 30 0.81 -34.56 -0.65
C SER A 30 -0.06 -35.16 0.46
N GLU A 31 0.10 -36.47 0.70
CA GLU A 31 -0.53 -37.14 1.84
C GLU A 31 0.08 -36.64 3.17
N PRO A 32 -0.74 -36.28 4.18
CA PRO A 32 -0.26 -35.88 5.50
C PRO A 32 0.60 -36.98 6.16
N ARG A 33 1.68 -36.59 6.87
CA ARG A 33 2.55 -37.55 7.58
C ARG A 33 2.43 -37.43 9.09
N ALA A 34 2.58 -38.58 9.76
CA ALA A 34 2.56 -38.68 11.22
C ALA A 34 3.77 -37.97 11.85
N ILE A 35 3.52 -36.93 12.65
CA ILE A 35 4.47 -36.17 13.46
C ILE A 35 3.86 -36.02 14.87
N THR A 36 4.71 -35.99 15.91
CA THR A 36 4.23 -35.72 17.28
C THR A 36 3.73 -34.28 17.41
N ILE A 37 2.85 -34.02 18.39
CA ILE A 37 2.39 -32.67 18.73
C ILE A 37 3.59 -31.73 18.93
N GLU A 38 4.57 -32.19 19.72
CA GLU A 38 5.82 -31.46 19.99
C GLU A 38 6.59 -31.14 18.70
N GLY A 39 6.61 -32.07 17.74
CA GLY A 39 7.25 -31.86 16.44
C GLY A 39 6.55 -30.77 15.62
N ILE A 40 5.23 -30.80 15.52
CA ILE A 40 4.46 -29.79 14.77
C ILE A 40 4.66 -28.39 15.38
N LEU A 41 4.57 -28.28 16.71
CA LEU A 41 4.77 -26.99 17.40
C LEU A 41 6.23 -26.49 17.27
N ALA A 42 7.20 -27.40 17.38
CA ALA A 42 8.61 -27.07 17.21
C ALA A 42 8.95 -26.61 15.79
N ASP A 43 8.43 -27.31 14.76
CA ASP A 43 8.62 -26.95 13.36
C ASP A 43 8.00 -25.58 13.05
N ALA A 44 6.77 -25.33 13.51
CA ALA A 44 6.11 -24.04 13.34
C ALA A 44 6.91 -22.89 13.98
N ASN A 45 7.36 -23.07 15.23
CA ASN A 45 8.17 -22.07 15.93
C ASN A 45 9.53 -21.86 15.25
N GLN A 46 10.19 -22.93 14.84
CA GLN A 46 11.49 -22.86 14.18
C GLN A 46 11.38 -22.10 12.85
N ASN A 47 10.33 -22.33 12.06
CA ASN A 47 10.11 -21.61 10.81
C ASN A 47 9.85 -20.12 11.07
N ILE A 48 8.97 -19.77 12.01
CA ILE A 48 8.70 -18.37 12.39
C ILE A 48 9.99 -17.67 12.82
N ARG A 49 10.75 -18.28 13.76
CA ARG A 49 12.03 -17.72 14.22
C ARG A 49 13.02 -17.52 13.09
N THR A 50 13.18 -18.53 12.23
CA THR A 50 14.14 -18.47 11.11
C THR A 50 13.84 -17.29 10.19
N HIS A 51 12.57 -17.07 9.86
CA HIS A 51 12.14 -15.96 9.01
C HIS A 51 12.27 -14.60 9.70
N LEU A 52 11.84 -14.46 10.96
CA LEU A 52 11.96 -13.20 11.71
C LEU A 52 13.42 -12.77 11.88
N VAL A 53 14.28 -13.68 12.32
CA VAL A 53 15.72 -13.44 12.45
C VAL A 53 16.37 -13.21 11.09
N GLY A 54 15.95 -13.95 10.07
CA GLY A 54 16.43 -13.77 8.70
C GLY A 54 16.17 -12.36 8.17
N VAL A 55 14.95 -11.86 8.30
CA VAL A 55 14.57 -10.50 7.90
C VAL A 55 15.30 -9.44 8.71
N ALA A 56 15.45 -9.63 10.02
CA ALA A 56 16.21 -8.71 10.87
C ALA A 56 17.67 -8.59 10.40
N ASN A 57 18.34 -9.73 10.15
CA ASN A 57 19.71 -9.74 9.60
C ASN A 57 19.79 -9.09 8.21
N THR A 58 18.78 -9.28 7.36
CA THR A 58 18.73 -8.59 6.07
C THR A 58 18.59 -7.08 6.27
N GLY A 59 17.72 -6.63 7.17
CA GLY A 59 17.49 -5.21 7.46
C GLY A 59 18.75 -4.47 7.92
N GLU A 60 19.53 -5.08 8.81
CA GLU A 60 20.81 -4.53 9.28
C GLU A 60 21.79 -4.27 8.13
N ALA A 61 21.82 -5.15 7.12
CA ALA A 61 22.71 -4.97 5.97
C ALA A 61 22.31 -3.80 5.04
N PHE A 62 21.09 -3.26 5.20
CA PHE A 62 20.58 -2.12 4.45
C PHE A 62 20.41 -0.86 5.31
N GLU A 63 21.02 -0.80 6.51
CA GLU A 63 21.07 0.42 7.32
C GLU A 63 21.59 1.61 6.48
N GLY A 64 20.75 2.64 6.32
CA GLY A 64 20.98 3.77 5.41
C GLY A 64 19.98 3.88 4.25
N VAL A 65 19.23 2.82 3.97
CA VAL A 65 18.07 2.85 3.05
C VAL A 65 16.80 3.05 3.89
N THR A 66 16.42 4.31 4.11
CA THR A 66 15.26 4.71 4.94
C THR A 66 13.96 3.99 4.57
N LEU A 67 13.79 3.64 3.29
CA LEU A 67 12.61 2.98 2.77
C LEU A 67 12.34 1.61 3.42
N LEU A 68 13.39 0.82 3.67
CA LEU A 68 13.25 -0.49 4.33
C LEU A 68 12.98 -0.33 5.82
N GLY A 69 13.55 0.70 6.45
CA GLY A 69 13.31 0.98 7.86
C GLY A 69 11.85 1.33 8.16
N GLU A 70 11.19 2.07 7.25
CA GLU A 70 9.76 2.36 7.38
C GLU A 70 8.88 1.12 7.10
N LEU A 71 9.25 0.28 6.14
CA LEU A 71 8.51 -0.95 5.79
C LEU A 71 8.60 -2.03 6.86
N VAL A 72 9.74 -2.16 7.52
CA VAL A 72 9.96 -3.11 8.64
C VAL A 72 9.56 -2.49 9.99
N GLY A 73 9.20 -1.20 9.98
CA GLY A 73 8.84 -0.45 11.17
C GLY A 73 10.01 -0.29 12.15
N THR A 74 11.24 -0.29 11.66
CA THR A 74 12.34 0.34 12.38
C THR A 74 12.31 1.84 12.09
N SER A 75 11.18 2.50 12.37
CA SER A 75 11.05 3.94 12.13
C SER A 75 12.07 4.65 13.01
N THR A 76 13.16 5.09 12.39
CA THR A 76 14.14 6.02 12.97
C THR A 76 13.61 7.45 13.01
N ASN A 77 12.33 7.65 12.69
CA ASN A 77 11.56 8.86 13.04
C ASN A 77 11.32 8.93 14.56
N SER A 78 12.38 8.76 15.35
CA SER A 78 12.49 9.44 16.62
C SER A 78 12.36 10.93 16.32
N GLU A 79 11.32 11.58 16.88
CA GLU A 79 11.35 13.03 17.07
C GLU A 79 12.76 13.44 17.54
N PRO A 80 13.30 14.59 17.09
CA PRO A 80 14.62 15.03 17.51
C PRO A 80 14.68 14.97 19.03
N CYS A 81 15.50 14.05 19.57
CA CYS A 81 15.50 13.73 20.99
C CYS A 81 15.63 15.04 21.78
N VAL A 82 14.60 15.36 22.56
CA VAL A 82 14.69 16.44 23.55
C VAL A 82 15.61 15.91 24.66
N GLU A 83 16.67 16.66 24.95
CA GLU A 83 17.77 16.27 25.86
C GLU A 83 17.30 15.44 27.06
N GLY A 84 17.69 14.15 27.11
CA GLY A 84 17.57 13.38 28.35
C GLY A 84 17.55 11.87 28.20
N GLU A 85 16.61 11.31 27.46
CA GLU A 85 16.33 9.86 27.50
C GLU A 85 15.78 9.39 26.15
N CYS A 86 16.66 9.14 25.17
CA CYS A 86 16.24 8.36 24.00
C CYS A 86 16.04 6.91 24.47
N PRO A 87 14.94 6.23 24.11
CA PRO A 87 14.82 4.80 24.36
C PRO A 87 16.02 4.08 23.73
N GLU A 88 16.61 3.14 24.48
CA GLU A 88 17.74 2.35 23.99
C GLU A 88 17.33 1.65 22.70
N GLN A 89 18.08 1.85 21.62
CA GLN A 89 17.82 1.17 20.36
C GLN A 89 18.04 -0.32 20.59
N VAL A 90 16.95 -1.09 20.54
CA VAL A 90 16.99 -2.53 20.65
C VAL A 90 17.49 -3.09 19.33
N ASP A 91 18.51 -3.95 19.41
CA ASP A 91 19.04 -4.71 18.28
C ASP A 91 17.88 -5.46 17.55
N PRO A 92 17.72 -5.29 16.24
CA PRO A 92 16.61 -5.90 15.49
C PRO A 92 16.57 -7.43 15.59
N VAL A 93 17.72 -8.09 15.68
CA VAL A 93 17.81 -9.56 15.83
C VAL A 93 17.38 -9.99 17.22
N VAL A 94 17.71 -9.22 18.26
CA VAL A 94 17.19 -9.45 19.62
C VAL A 94 15.67 -9.32 19.65
N ALA A 95 15.12 -8.22 19.11
CA ALA A 95 13.68 -8.01 19.03
C ALA A 95 12.97 -9.13 18.25
N ALA A 96 13.55 -9.59 17.14
CA ALA A 96 13.02 -10.71 16.36
C ALA A 96 13.01 -12.04 17.13
N ASN A 97 14.03 -12.31 17.94
CA ASN A 97 14.06 -13.48 18.82
C ASN A 97 13.01 -13.38 19.94
N GLU A 98 12.89 -12.23 20.59
CA GLU A 98 11.88 -11.99 21.63
C GLU A 98 10.46 -12.13 21.08
N ALA A 99 10.20 -11.64 19.87
CA ALA A 99 8.93 -11.83 19.18
C ALA A 99 8.65 -13.32 18.91
N ALA A 100 9.64 -14.08 18.42
CA ALA A 100 9.50 -15.51 18.21
C ALA A 100 9.26 -16.29 19.51
N ASP A 101 9.96 -15.92 20.60
CA ASP A 101 9.77 -16.49 21.93
C ASP A 101 8.37 -16.20 22.49
N THR A 102 7.86 -14.98 22.28
CA THR A 102 6.50 -14.60 22.67
C THR A 102 5.46 -15.40 21.89
N ILE A 103 5.59 -15.53 20.56
CA ILE A 103 4.70 -16.35 19.74
C ILE A 103 4.73 -17.82 20.19
N ALA A 104 5.91 -18.36 20.51
CA ALA A 104 6.03 -19.72 21.01
C ALA A 104 5.32 -19.91 22.35
N ALA A 105 5.53 -18.99 23.29
CA ALA A 105 5.01 -19.06 24.65
C ALA A 105 3.50 -18.81 24.71
N GLU A 106 3.00 -17.88 23.92
CA GLU A 106 1.61 -17.48 23.95
C GLU A 106 0.79 -18.23 22.92
N VAL A 107 1.19 -18.25 21.64
CA VAL A 107 0.36 -18.81 20.56
C VAL A 107 0.56 -20.32 20.40
N LEU A 108 1.81 -20.77 20.27
CA LEU A 108 2.16 -22.17 19.98
C LEU A 108 2.36 -23.03 21.24
N ASN A 109 1.55 -22.78 22.26
CA ASN A 109 1.70 -23.39 23.58
C ASN A 109 0.96 -24.74 23.68
N ALA A 110 1.65 -25.80 24.12
CA ALA A 110 1.06 -27.13 24.30
C ALA A 110 -0.12 -27.17 25.29
N SER A 111 -0.18 -26.24 26.26
CA SER A 111 -1.32 -26.10 27.17
C SER A 111 -2.62 -25.65 26.49
N ARG A 112 -2.53 -25.09 25.27
CA ARG A 112 -3.68 -24.67 24.45
C ARG A 112 -4.21 -25.77 23.55
N VAL A 113 -3.60 -26.96 23.53
CA VAL A 113 -4.04 -28.08 22.68
C VAL A 113 -5.42 -28.55 23.11
N GLU A 114 -6.41 -28.32 22.23
CA GLU A 114 -7.79 -28.81 22.37
C GLU A 114 -7.91 -30.25 21.84
N SER A 115 -7.27 -30.52 20.69
CA SER A 115 -7.23 -31.85 20.10
C SER A 115 -5.98 -32.05 19.24
N SER A 116 -5.61 -33.30 19.02
CA SER A 116 -4.47 -33.67 18.20
C SER A 116 -4.68 -35.01 17.51
N SER A 117 -4.11 -35.14 16.33
CA SER A 117 -3.91 -36.39 15.61
C SER A 117 -2.44 -36.50 15.21
N ASP A 118 -2.09 -37.57 14.50
CA ASP A 118 -0.75 -37.75 13.96
C ASP A 118 -0.34 -36.63 12.98
N THR A 119 -1.28 -35.89 12.39
CA THR A 119 -0.96 -34.93 11.31
C THR A 119 -1.43 -33.51 11.58
N GLN A 120 -2.14 -33.32 12.70
CA GLN A 120 -2.87 -32.10 12.97
C GLN A 120 -2.95 -31.83 14.47
N VAL A 121 -2.78 -30.57 14.85
CA VAL A 121 -2.96 -30.07 16.22
C VAL A 121 -3.94 -28.90 16.16
N THR A 122 -4.96 -28.92 17.02
CA THR A 122 -5.89 -27.79 17.17
C THR A 122 -5.61 -27.11 18.51
N LEU A 123 -5.25 -25.83 18.45
CA LEU A 123 -5.07 -24.97 19.62
C LEU A 123 -6.34 -24.13 19.82
N ARG A 124 -6.82 -24.03 21.06
CA ARG A 124 -7.97 -23.20 21.43
C ARG A 124 -7.50 -21.98 22.20
N PHE A 125 -8.10 -20.85 21.87
CA PHE A 125 -7.86 -19.57 22.52
C PHE A 125 -9.14 -19.13 23.25
N GLY A 126 -8.96 -18.54 24.44
CA GLY A 126 -10.01 -18.05 25.32
C GLY A 126 -9.76 -16.62 25.79
N GLU A 127 -10.23 -16.31 27.01
CA GLU A 127 -10.16 -14.98 27.63
C GLU A 127 -8.74 -14.40 27.72
N GLU A 128 -7.71 -15.22 27.61
CA GLU A 128 -6.32 -14.77 27.57
C GLU A 128 -5.96 -13.93 26.34
N LEU A 129 -6.82 -13.87 25.32
CA LEU A 129 -6.70 -12.91 24.21
C LEU A 129 -7.17 -11.51 24.58
N CYS A 130 -7.89 -11.35 25.69
CA CYS A 130 -8.52 -10.10 26.05
C CYS A 130 -7.58 -9.21 26.87
N PRO A 131 -7.42 -7.92 26.48
CA PRO A 131 -6.64 -6.99 27.27
C PRO A 131 -7.29 -6.81 28.64
N ASN A 132 -6.46 -6.55 29.64
CA ASN A 132 -6.96 -6.19 30.95
C ASN A 132 -7.47 -4.74 30.93
N ASP A 133 -8.59 -4.50 31.60
CA ASP A 133 -9.12 -3.17 31.89
C ASP A 133 -8.29 -2.44 32.97
N GLU A 134 -8.73 -1.24 33.35
CA GLU A 134 -8.07 -0.43 34.39
C GLU A 134 -8.02 -1.12 35.77
N SER A 135 -8.84 -2.15 35.99
CA SER A 135 -8.88 -2.94 37.22
C SER A 135 -8.01 -4.19 37.20
N GLY A 136 -7.35 -4.46 36.06
CA GLY A 136 -6.50 -5.63 35.87
C GLY A 136 -7.27 -6.91 35.58
N THR A 137 -8.58 -6.82 35.29
CA THR A 137 -9.39 -7.95 34.83
C THR A 137 -9.55 -7.92 33.32
N PRO A 138 -9.61 -9.07 32.62
CA PRO A 138 -9.84 -9.07 31.19
C PRO A 138 -11.17 -8.39 30.84
N ASP A 139 -11.17 -7.59 29.78
CA ASP A 139 -12.35 -6.85 29.32
C ASP A 139 -13.54 -7.78 29.04
N ALA A 140 -14.69 -7.47 29.66
CA ALA A 140 -15.86 -8.35 29.61
C ALA A 140 -16.52 -8.43 28.22
N GLU A 141 -16.48 -7.33 27.46
CA GLU A 141 -16.99 -7.30 26.08
C GLU A 141 -16.12 -8.16 25.16
N CYS A 142 -14.80 -8.10 25.35
CA CYS A 142 -13.86 -8.98 24.68
C CYS A 142 -14.09 -10.44 25.07
N ILE A 143 -14.29 -10.78 26.35
CA ILE A 143 -14.53 -12.16 26.77
C ILE A 143 -15.79 -12.71 26.08
N ASP A 144 -16.88 -11.94 26.01
CA ASP A 144 -18.09 -12.35 25.29
C ASP A 144 -17.80 -12.55 23.79
N ALA A 145 -17.09 -11.62 23.16
CA ALA A 145 -16.72 -11.72 21.76
C ALA A 145 -15.84 -12.96 21.48
N VAL A 146 -14.81 -13.22 22.29
CA VAL A 146 -13.95 -14.40 22.17
C VAL A 146 -14.74 -15.68 22.47
N GLY A 147 -15.64 -15.65 23.44
CA GLY A 147 -16.53 -16.78 23.76
C GLY A 147 -17.49 -17.13 22.63
N ARG A 148 -17.94 -16.15 21.84
CA ARG A 148 -18.77 -16.32 20.65
C ARG A 148 -17.98 -16.77 19.43
N LEU A 149 -16.87 -16.09 19.15
CA LEU A 149 -15.97 -16.42 18.04
C LEU A 149 -15.30 -17.76 18.23
N GLN A 150 -15.03 -18.13 19.48
CA GLN A 150 -14.32 -19.32 19.87
C GLN A 150 -13.10 -19.56 18.95
N PRO A 151 -12.03 -18.75 19.04
CA PRO A 151 -10.89 -18.81 18.13
C PRO A 151 -10.06 -20.09 18.27
N ARG A 152 -9.78 -20.78 17.15
CA ARG A 152 -8.90 -21.96 17.11
C ARG A 152 -7.87 -21.87 16.01
N LEU A 153 -6.63 -22.24 16.31
CA LEU A 153 -5.55 -22.38 15.33
C LEU A 153 -5.34 -23.87 15.04
N VAL A 154 -5.61 -24.26 13.81
CA VAL A 154 -5.42 -25.64 13.32
C VAL A 154 -4.08 -25.69 12.60
N LEU A 155 -3.11 -26.37 13.19
CA LEU A 155 -1.80 -26.65 12.62
C LEU A 155 -1.84 -28.01 11.95
N GLN A 156 -1.32 -28.10 10.72
CA GLN A 156 -1.30 -29.34 9.94
C GLN A 156 0.04 -29.48 9.23
N SER A 157 0.67 -30.65 9.33
CA SER A 157 1.93 -30.91 8.62
C SER A 157 1.72 -31.92 7.50
N TYR A 158 2.17 -31.54 6.30
CA TYR A 158 2.15 -32.40 5.11
C TYR A 158 3.56 -32.89 4.74
N THR A 159 4.60 -32.23 5.23
CA THR A 159 6.01 -32.53 4.94
C THR A 159 6.84 -32.20 6.17
N GLU A 160 7.90 -32.98 6.43
CA GLU A 160 8.77 -32.79 7.59
C GLU A 160 9.36 -31.38 7.63
N GLY A 161 9.11 -30.64 8.71
CA GLY A 161 9.56 -29.26 8.86
C GLY A 161 8.69 -28.19 8.20
N ASP A 162 7.56 -28.54 7.57
CA ASP A 162 6.62 -27.58 7.01
C ASP A 162 5.25 -27.73 7.68
N VAL A 163 4.69 -26.61 8.12
CA VAL A 163 3.41 -26.54 8.83
C VAL A 163 2.48 -25.54 8.16
N ASP A 164 1.28 -25.96 7.83
CA ASP A 164 0.18 -25.08 7.43
C ASP A 164 -0.64 -24.78 8.67
N ALA A 165 -0.92 -23.52 8.93
CA ALA A 165 -1.80 -23.11 10.01
C ALA A 165 -3.08 -22.49 9.44
N ARG A 166 -4.22 -22.74 10.08
CA ARG A 166 -5.49 -22.09 9.77
C ARG A 166 -6.08 -21.55 11.05
N LEU A 167 -6.28 -20.24 11.12
CA LEU A 167 -7.13 -19.70 12.16
C LEU A 167 -8.58 -19.98 11.75
N THR A 168 -9.41 -20.41 12.68
CA THR A 168 -10.82 -20.75 12.45
C THR A 168 -11.65 -20.09 13.53
N LEU A 169 -12.77 -19.52 13.12
CA LEU A 169 -13.65 -18.73 13.98
C LEU A 169 -15.11 -19.19 13.78
N GLY A 170 -15.94 -18.90 14.76
CA GLY A 170 -17.36 -19.26 14.84
C GLY A 170 -17.62 -20.74 15.08
N GLU A 171 -18.88 -21.10 15.30
CA GLU A 171 -19.31 -22.49 15.45
C GLU A 171 -19.06 -23.31 14.17
N ALA A 172 -19.19 -22.67 13.01
CA ALA A 172 -18.96 -23.26 11.69
C ALA A 172 -17.47 -23.53 11.39
N ARG A 173 -16.55 -23.07 12.25
CA ARG A 173 -15.09 -23.20 12.08
C ARG A 173 -14.62 -22.66 10.73
N SER A 174 -15.20 -21.55 10.32
CA SER A 174 -14.84 -20.89 9.07
C SER A 174 -13.39 -20.42 9.18
N ALA A 175 -12.54 -20.89 8.25
CA ALA A 175 -11.16 -20.46 8.20
C ALA A 175 -11.11 -18.96 7.91
N VAL A 176 -10.32 -18.25 8.72
CA VAL A 176 -10.19 -16.79 8.75
C VAL A 176 -8.90 -16.33 8.07
N ALA A 177 -7.86 -17.13 8.22
CA ALA A 177 -6.57 -16.85 7.67
C ALA A 177 -5.91 -18.19 7.52
N SER A 178 -5.17 -18.33 6.43
CA SER A 178 -4.26 -19.46 6.25
C SER A 178 -2.85 -18.95 6.32
N PHE A 179 -2.00 -19.68 7.02
CA PHE A 179 -0.58 -19.40 7.15
C PHE A 179 0.21 -20.57 6.60
N LEU A 180 1.22 -20.28 5.79
CA LEU A 180 2.22 -21.27 5.40
C LEU A 180 3.46 -21.00 6.24
N LEU A 181 3.75 -21.87 7.20
CA LEU A 181 4.92 -21.81 8.07
C LEU A 181 5.92 -22.85 7.56
N HIS A 182 6.61 -22.56 6.46
CA HIS A 182 7.53 -23.47 5.79
C HIS A 182 8.97 -23.01 5.94
N ARG A 183 9.93 -23.93 5.77
CA ARG A 183 11.37 -23.63 5.94
C ARG A 183 11.87 -22.48 5.07
N ALA A 184 11.40 -22.39 3.84
CA ALA A 184 11.81 -21.37 2.88
C ALA A 184 10.74 -20.28 2.66
N ARG A 185 9.57 -20.40 3.30
CA ARG A 185 8.41 -19.54 3.01
C ARG A 185 7.56 -19.31 4.24
N LEU A 186 7.28 -18.06 4.55
CA LEU A 186 6.26 -17.64 5.51
C LEU A 186 5.18 -16.88 4.74
N ALA A 187 3.93 -17.32 4.74
CA ALA A 187 2.87 -16.58 4.07
C ALA A 187 1.61 -16.51 4.92
N THR A 188 0.82 -15.46 4.72
CA THR A 188 -0.54 -15.30 5.24
C THR A 188 -1.47 -14.97 4.09
N GLU A 189 -2.65 -15.60 4.05
CA GLU A 189 -3.71 -15.29 3.11
C GLU A 189 -5.02 -15.06 3.86
N LEU A 190 -5.68 -13.97 3.49
CA LEU A 190 -6.93 -13.43 4.01
C LEU A 190 -8.02 -13.55 2.95
N ASP A 191 -9.26 -13.91 3.30
CA ASP A 191 -10.42 -13.88 2.39
C ASP A 191 -11.55 -12.99 2.92
N LEU A 192 -11.75 -11.91 2.19
CA LEU A 192 -12.63 -10.83 2.61
C LEU A 192 -14.10 -11.26 2.71
N ALA A 193 -14.53 -12.32 2.02
CA ALA A 193 -15.91 -12.78 2.06
C ALA A 193 -16.26 -13.44 3.38
N VAL A 194 -15.41 -14.34 3.86
CA VAL A 194 -15.61 -14.89 5.20
C VAL A 194 -15.24 -13.85 6.26
N ALA A 195 -14.40 -12.85 5.93
CA ALA A 195 -14.16 -11.67 6.79
C ALA A 195 -15.41 -10.95 7.19
N LYS A 196 -16.17 -10.59 6.17
CA LYS A 196 -17.50 -10.02 6.31
C LYS A 196 -18.40 -10.88 7.19
N THR A 197 -18.49 -12.18 6.92
CA THR A 197 -19.39 -13.09 7.68
C THR A 197 -19.12 -13.04 9.18
N ILE A 198 -17.85 -13.09 9.60
CA ILE A 198 -17.53 -13.13 11.04
C ILE A 198 -17.66 -11.75 11.68
N ALA A 199 -17.37 -10.67 10.94
CA ALA A 199 -17.68 -9.32 11.41
C ALA A 199 -19.19 -9.16 11.67
N LEU A 200 -20.04 -9.77 10.84
CA LEU A 200 -21.49 -9.80 11.05
C LEU A 200 -21.92 -10.68 12.22
N ASP A 201 -21.23 -11.81 12.47
CA ASP A 201 -21.47 -12.64 13.66
C ASP A 201 -21.10 -11.91 14.96
N LEU A 202 -20.09 -11.04 14.89
CA LEU A 202 -19.66 -10.15 15.99
C LEU A 202 -20.51 -8.90 16.15
N ALA A 203 -21.32 -8.54 15.16
CA ALA A 203 -22.13 -7.32 15.18
C ALA A 203 -22.87 -7.07 16.51
N PRO A 204 -23.47 -8.08 17.18
CA PRO A 204 -24.18 -7.84 18.44
C PRO A 204 -23.28 -7.41 19.62
N THR A 205 -21.96 -7.60 19.53
CA THR A 205 -21.00 -7.20 20.58
C THR A 205 -20.43 -5.81 20.35
N LEU A 206 -20.66 -5.20 19.18
CA LEU A 206 -20.12 -3.88 18.84
C LEU A 206 -20.95 -2.72 19.42
N GLY A 207 -22.06 -3.00 20.08
CA GLY A 207 -22.94 -1.98 20.68
C GLY A 207 -23.85 -1.28 19.67
N GLU A 208 -24.87 -0.58 20.18
CA GLU A 208 -25.93 0.07 19.37
C GLU A 208 -25.38 1.20 18.47
N ASP A 209 -24.29 1.85 18.88
CA ASP A 209 -23.65 2.95 18.14
C ASP A 209 -23.11 2.50 16.77
N ASN A 210 -22.92 1.19 16.57
CA ASN A 210 -22.43 0.61 15.32
C ASN A 210 -23.53 0.04 14.43
N GLN A 211 -24.82 0.22 14.78
CA GLN A 211 -25.92 -0.39 14.02
C GLN A 211 -25.94 0.03 12.54
N ALA A 212 -25.71 1.31 12.25
CA ALA A 212 -25.64 1.80 10.87
C ALA A 212 -24.51 1.13 10.06
N PHE A 213 -23.34 0.97 10.68
CA PHE A 213 -22.21 0.26 10.05
C PHE A 213 -22.54 -1.22 9.83
N ILE A 214 -23.17 -1.87 10.80
CA ILE A 214 -23.60 -3.27 10.70
C ILE A 214 -24.60 -3.44 9.56
N ASP A 215 -25.61 -2.58 9.46
CA ASP A 215 -26.63 -2.63 8.41
C ASP A 215 -26.00 -2.42 7.02
N ALA A 216 -25.08 -1.46 6.90
CA ALA A 216 -24.32 -1.23 5.67
C ALA A 216 -23.46 -2.46 5.31
N LEU A 217 -22.74 -3.03 6.29
CA LEU A 217 -21.93 -4.23 6.08
C LEU A 217 -22.79 -5.44 5.71
N GLN A 218 -24.00 -5.60 6.26
CA GLN A 218 -24.91 -6.70 5.89
C GLN A 218 -25.25 -6.64 4.40
N GLN A 219 -25.55 -5.45 3.90
CA GLN A 219 -25.96 -5.20 2.52
C GLN A 219 -24.78 -5.21 1.55
N ALA A 220 -23.55 -4.95 2.02
CA ALA A 220 -22.38 -4.88 1.16
C ALA A 220 -21.98 -6.25 0.56
N THR A 221 -21.59 -6.32 -0.72
CA THR A 221 -20.79 -7.43 -1.24
C THR A 221 -19.34 -7.20 -0.84
N VAL A 222 -18.66 -8.18 -0.24
CA VAL A 222 -17.22 -8.12 0.04
C VAL A 222 -16.62 -9.47 -0.37
N GLN A 223 -15.68 -9.47 -1.31
CA GLN A 223 -15.04 -10.66 -1.85
C GLN A 223 -13.58 -10.38 -2.20
N GLY A 224 -12.81 -11.45 -2.32
CA GLY A 224 -11.42 -11.41 -2.76
C GLY A 224 -10.45 -11.92 -1.70
N ARG A 225 -9.19 -12.10 -2.12
CA ARG A 225 -8.15 -12.63 -1.25
C ARG A 225 -6.87 -11.84 -1.35
N ILE A 226 -6.31 -11.53 -0.19
CA ILE A 226 -5.07 -10.77 -0.05
C ILE A 226 -4.03 -11.71 0.57
N ARG A 227 -2.84 -11.70 0.01
CA ARG A 227 -1.73 -12.57 0.43
C ARG A 227 -0.49 -11.74 0.69
N VAL A 228 0.12 -11.94 1.85
CA VAL A 228 1.47 -11.45 2.16
C VAL A 228 2.38 -12.65 2.30
N GLU A 229 3.54 -12.60 1.69
CA GLU A 229 4.47 -13.72 1.61
C GLU A 229 5.91 -13.27 1.73
N LEU A 230 6.65 -13.93 2.59
CA LEU A 230 8.07 -13.79 2.79
C LEU A 230 8.75 -15.09 2.35
N THR A 231 9.72 -15.00 1.44
CA THR A 231 10.43 -16.14 0.88
C THR A 231 11.92 -15.98 1.10
N ALA A 232 12.57 -16.98 1.68
CA ALA A 232 14.02 -17.05 1.78
C ALA A 232 14.61 -17.45 0.41
N LEU A 233 15.45 -16.58 -0.16
CA LEU A 233 16.18 -16.83 -1.41
C LEU A 233 17.59 -17.40 -1.16
N GLY A 234 18.07 -17.26 0.08
CA GLY A 234 19.38 -17.73 0.53
C GLY A 234 19.50 -17.57 2.05
N ALA A 235 20.73 -17.60 2.58
CA ALA A 235 20.96 -17.49 4.02
C ALA A 235 20.55 -16.12 4.61
N ALA A 236 20.67 -15.05 3.82
CA ALA A 236 20.35 -13.68 4.23
C ALA A 236 19.60 -12.88 3.16
N ALA A 237 19.22 -13.53 2.04
CA ALA A 237 18.47 -12.90 0.96
C ALA A 237 16.98 -13.25 1.08
N TYR A 238 16.10 -12.26 1.03
CA TYR A 238 14.67 -12.41 1.24
C TYR A 238 13.86 -11.67 0.19
N ARG A 239 12.69 -12.23 -0.12
CA ARG A 239 11.65 -11.56 -0.91
C ARG A 239 10.36 -11.47 -0.12
N MET A 240 9.87 -10.25 0.08
CA MET A 240 8.52 -9.98 0.55
C MET A 240 7.61 -9.68 -0.64
N THR A 241 6.44 -10.32 -0.71
CA THR A 241 5.44 -10.13 -1.75
C THR A 241 4.10 -9.82 -1.09
N LEU A 242 3.46 -8.72 -1.50
CA LEU A 242 2.05 -8.45 -1.27
C LEU A 242 1.31 -8.72 -2.59
N GLY A 243 0.21 -9.45 -2.53
CA GLY A 243 -0.57 -9.79 -3.71
C GLY A 243 -2.05 -9.97 -3.43
N ILE A 244 -2.81 -9.94 -4.51
CA ILE A 244 -4.24 -10.21 -4.55
C ILE A 244 -4.40 -11.55 -5.27
N SER A 245 -4.60 -12.63 -4.50
CA SER A 245 -4.67 -13.99 -5.05
C SER A 245 -6.01 -14.29 -5.72
N SER A 246 -7.07 -13.57 -5.36
CA SER A 246 -8.33 -13.52 -6.11
C SER A 246 -8.86 -12.09 -6.17
N ALA A 247 -9.51 -11.74 -7.29
CA ALA A 247 -9.99 -10.39 -7.54
C ALA A 247 -10.80 -9.84 -6.35
N LEU A 248 -10.53 -8.58 -6.00
CA LEU A 248 -11.26 -7.89 -4.94
C LEU A 248 -12.54 -7.31 -5.52
N LEU A 249 -13.64 -7.47 -4.78
CA LEU A 249 -14.91 -6.82 -5.08
C LEU A 249 -15.53 -6.35 -3.78
N ILE A 250 -15.76 -5.05 -3.67
CA ILE A 250 -16.52 -4.41 -2.60
C ILE A 250 -17.64 -3.62 -3.26
N GLU A 251 -18.89 -3.97 -2.97
CA GLU A 251 -20.06 -3.20 -3.36
C GLU A 251 -20.80 -2.85 -2.08
N ALA A 252 -21.10 -1.58 -1.83
CA ALA A 252 -21.84 -1.16 -0.65
C ALA A 252 -22.83 -0.07 -1.02
N ASP A 253 -23.86 0.09 -0.19
CA ASP A 253 -24.77 1.23 -0.25
C ASP A 253 -24.55 2.04 1.03
N LEU A 254 -24.10 3.28 0.86
CA LEU A 254 -23.85 4.22 1.95
C LEU A 254 -24.95 5.28 1.90
N ASP A 255 -26.00 5.09 2.70
CA ASP A 255 -27.15 6.01 2.80
C ASP A 255 -27.84 6.31 1.45
N GLY A 256 -28.06 5.28 0.63
CA GLY A 256 -28.66 5.37 -0.70
C GLY A 256 -27.65 5.67 -1.81
N ALA A 257 -26.36 5.70 -1.48
CA ALA A 257 -25.31 6.10 -2.39
C ALA A 257 -24.37 4.90 -2.67
N PRO A 258 -24.34 4.36 -3.91
CA PRO A 258 -23.61 3.15 -4.21
C PRO A 258 -22.10 3.39 -4.24
N LEU A 259 -21.36 2.53 -3.53
CA LEU A 259 -19.91 2.39 -3.59
C LEU A 259 -19.58 1.08 -4.30
N HIS A 260 -18.70 1.13 -5.30
CA HIS A 260 -18.14 -0.02 -5.98
C HIS A 260 -16.63 0.10 -6.01
N LEU A 261 -15.91 -0.93 -5.56
CA LEU A 261 -14.48 -1.05 -5.67
C LEU A 261 -14.16 -2.45 -6.20
N ALA A 262 -13.53 -2.51 -7.35
CA ALA A 262 -13.06 -3.75 -7.96
C ALA A 262 -11.56 -3.66 -8.23
N MET A 263 -10.83 -4.74 -7.97
CA MET A 263 -9.42 -4.86 -8.34
C MET A 263 -9.15 -6.25 -8.89
N ALA A 264 -8.50 -6.33 -10.04
CA ALA A 264 -8.16 -7.61 -10.63
C ALA A 264 -7.14 -8.37 -9.77
N ALA A 265 -7.09 -9.70 -9.94
CA ALA A 265 -6.06 -10.50 -9.28
C ALA A 265 -4.66 -10.06 -9.73
N ALA A 266 -3.78 -9.85 -8.77
CA ALA A 266 -2.40 -9.44 -8.96
C ALA A 266 -1.54 -10.18 -7.93
N PRO A 267 -1.09 -11.41 -8.22
CA PRO A 267 -0.36 -12.25 -7.26
C PRO A 267 0.93 -11.62 -6.72
N GLN A 268 1.46 -10.61 -7.41
CA GLN A 268 2.65 -9.85 -7.03
C GLN A 268 2.37 -8.35 -7.21
N LEU A 269 1.42 -7.81 -6.45
CA LEU A 269 1.10 -6.38 -6.46
C LEU A 269 2.35 -5.54 -6.13
N ILE A 270 3.04 -5.95 -5.06
CA ILE A 270 4.33 -5.41 -4.64
C ILE A 270 5.24 -6.61 -4.35
N SER A 271 6.47 -6.58 -4.85
CA SER A 271 7.51 -7.54 -4.49
C SER A 271 8.80 -6.80 -4.17
N ILE A 272 9.26 -6.91 -2.93
CA ILE A 272 10.50 -6.34 -2.43
C ILE A 272 11.49 -7.49 -2.23
N GLU A 273 12.62 -7.45 -2.91
CA GLU A 273 13.71 -8.40 -2.79
C GLU A 273 14.96 -7.69 -2.31
N ALA A 274 15.55 -8.23 -1.25
CA ALA A 274 16.73 -7.70 -0.60
C ALA A 274 17.78 -8.81 -0.50
N ASP A 275 18.94 -8.58 -1.11
CA ASP A 275 20.10 -9.47 -1.02
C ASP A 275 21.31 -8.71 -0.44
N PRO A 276 21.76 -9.04 0.78
CA PRO A 276 22.91 -8.38 1.38
C PRO A 276 24.24 -8.85 0.80
N ALA A 277 24.30 -10.01 0.13
CA ALA A 277 25.52 -10.48 -0.53
C ALA A 277 25.83 -9.65 -1.80
N THR A 278 24.78 -9.13 -2.44
CA THR A 278 24.86 -8.18 -3.53
C THR A 278 24.03 -6.96 -3.14
N PRO A 279 24.52 -5.98 -2.35
CA PRO A 279 23.73 -4.93 -1.69
C PRO A 279 22.83 -4.18 -2.67
N ARG A 280 21.65 -4.77 -2.88
CA ARG A 280 20.71 -4.48 -3.95
C ARG A 280 19.33 -4.68 -3.39
N LEU A 281 18.52 -3.65 -3.59
CA LEU A 281 17.10 -3.66 -3.28
C LEU A 281 16.33 -3.60 -4.59
N ASP A 282 15.55 -4.63 -4.84
CA ASP A 282 14.69 -4.76 -6.00
C ASP A 282 13.24 -4.59 -5.56
N VAL A 283 12.52 -3.62 -6.11
CA VAL A 283 11.10 -3.42 -5.84
C VAL A 283 10.34 -3.54 -7.15
N THR A 284 9.47 -4.54 -7.26
CA THR A 284 8.56 -4.68 -8.40
C THR A 284 7.17 -4.22 -7.97
N LEU A 285 6.57 -3.37 -8.77
CA LEU A 285 5.18 -2.93 -8.66
C LEU A 285 4.44 -3.46 -9.87
N ALA A 286 3.30 -4.13 -9.66
CA ALA A 286 2.45 -4.61 -10.75
C ALA A 286 0.98 -4.60 -10.33
N SER A 287 0.21 -3.65 -10.83
CA SER A 287 -1.24 -3.61 -10.61
C SER A 287 -1.96 -4.36 -11.73
N GLY A 288 -3.02 -5.11 -11.37
CA GLY A 288 -3.90 -5.75 -12.35
C GLY A 288 -4.97 -4.82 -12.93
N GLY A 289 -4.94 -3.54 -12.55
CA GLY A 289 -6.02 -2.57 -12.78
C GLY A 289 -7.06 -2.59 -11.66
N ALA A 290 -7.69 -1.44 -11.47
CA ALA A 290 -8.74 -1.23 -10.48
C ALA A 290 -9.83 -0.29 -11.00
N GLU A 291 -11.01 -0.43 -10.41
CA GLU A 291 -12.16 0.43 -10.64
C GLU A 291 -12.73 0.85 -9.30
N LEU A 292 -12.95 2.16 -9.12
CA LEU A 292 -13.66 2.74 -7.99
C LEU A 292 -14.81 3.56 -8.55
N ALA A 293 -16.04 3.28 -8.17
CA ALA A 293 -17.17 4.15 -8.41
C ALA A 293 -17.79 4.54 -7.07
N ALA A 294 -17.86 5.84 -6.79
CA ALA A 294 -18.46 6.33 -5.56
C ALA A 294 -19.15 7.68 -5.81
N PRO A 295 -20.09 8.09 -4.94
CA PRO A 295 -20.75 9.39 -5.05
C PRO A 295 -19.73 10.53 -5.05
N LEU A 296 -19.92 11.52 -5.94
CA LEU A 296 -19.01 12.67 -6.05
C LEU A 296 -18.87 13.43 -4.71
N ALA A 297 -19.95 13.48 -3.93
CA ALA A 297 -19.98 14.09 -2.59
C ALA A 297 -18.99 13.46 -1.60
N MET A 298 -18.47 12.25 -1.84
CA MET A 298 -17.42 11.65 -1.00
C MET A 298 -16.02 12.20 -1.32
N PHE A 299 -15.81 12.79 -2.49
CA PHE A 299 -14.50 13.29 -2.95
C PHE A 299 -14.39 14.80 -2.85
N VAL A 300 -15.51 15.52 -2.92
CA VAL A 300 -15.55 16.94 -2.64
C VAL A 300 -15.52 17.08 -1.13
N GLY A 301 -14.36 17.47 -0.59
CA GLY A 301 -14.23 17.72 0.83
C GLY A 301 -15.30 18.70 1.28
N TYR A 302 -15.89 18.44 2.44
CA TYR A 302 -16.49 19.52 3.20
C TYR A 302 -15.33 20.43 3.56
N ASP A 303 -15.14 21.50 2.81
CA ASP A 303 -14.21 22.54 3.21
C ASP A 303 -14.58 22.89 4.66
N ALA A 304 -13.64 22.65 5.57
CA ALA A 304 -13.74 23.18 6.90
C ALA A 304 -13.99 24.68 6.73
N PRO A 305 -14.96 25.27 7.47
CA PRO A 305 -15.23 26.69 7.37
C PRO A 305 -13.90 27.43 7.33
N VAL A 306 -13.65 28.21 6.28
CA VAL A 306 -12.54 29.18 6.22
C VAL A 306 -12.90 30.33 7.16
N CYS A 307 -13.13 30.00 8.41
CA CYS A 307 -13.42 30.93 9.47
C CYS A 307 -12.16 30.99 10.33
N SER A 308 -11.56 32.17 10.37
CA SER A 308 -10.64 32.47 11.47
C SER A 308 -11.41 32.24 12.77
N PRO A 309 -10.84 31.54 13.78
CA PRO A 309 -11.50 31.29 15.06
C PRO A 309 -11.94 32.58 15.78
N ASP A 310 -11.48 33.74 15.33
CA ASP A 310 -11.75 35.06 15.89
C ASP A 310 -12.85 35.87 15.16
N ASP A 311 -13.46 35.36 14.08
CA ASP A 311 -14.58 36.07 13.40
C ASP A 311 -15.95 35.56 13.86
N PRO A 312 -16.65 36.28 14.77
CA PRO A 312 -17.96 35.88 15.27
C PRO A 312 -19.09 35.98 14.23
N ASN A 313 -18.83 36.52 13.04
CA ASN A 313 -19.80 36.68 11.95
C ASN A 313 -19.49 35.79 10.75
N CYS A 314 -18.52 34.88 10.84
CA CYS A 314 -18.23 33.95 9.76
C CYS A 314 -19.26 32.81 9.77
N GLU A 315 -20.28 32.94 8.95
CA GLU A 315 -21.15 31.82 8.58
C GLU A 315 -20.44 31.05 7.44
N PRO A 316 -20.09 29.76 7.62
CA PRO A 316 -19.56 28.99 6.51
C PRO A 316 -20.55 29.01 5.35
N GLU A 317 -20.08 29.39 4.17
CA GLU A 317 -20.85 29.15 2.97
C GLU A 317 -21.05 27.63 2.85
N PRO A 318 -22.30 27.16 2.67
CA PRO A 318 -22.54 25.74 2.49
C PRO A 318 -21.79 25.30 1.24
N ALA A 319 -21.07 24.18 1.34
CA ALA A 319 -20.44 23.56 0.18
C ALA A 319 -21.51 23.33 -0.91
N PRO A 320 -21.17 23.50 -2.21
CA PRO A 320 -22.11 23.24 -3.28
C PRO A 320 -22.63 21.81 -3.18
N GLU A 321 -23.95 21.64 -3.30
CA GLU A 321 -24.56 20.32 -3.40
C GLU A 321 -24.12 19.69 -4.74
N VAL A 322 -23.25 18.70 -4.65
CA VAL A 322 -22.74 17.96 -5.82
C VAL A 322 -23.45 16.61 -5.94
N GLU A 323 -23.78 16.25 -7.18
CA GLU A 323 -24.49 15.02 -7.51
C GLU A 323 -23.70 14.19 -8.53
N GLY A 324 -24.05 12.90 -8.60
CA GLY A 324 -23.50 11.95 -9.57
C GLY A 324 -22.46 11.00 -8.97
N THR A 325 -22.05 10.04 -9.80
CA THR A 325 -21.06 9.02 -9.43
C THR A 325 -19.74 9.30 -10.12
N LEU A 326 -18.69 9.53 -9.33
CA LEU A 326 -17.32 9.58 -9.81
C LEU A 326 -16.80 8.14 -9.97
N GLN A 327 -16.41 7.78 -11.18
CA GLN A 327 -15.75 6.53 -11.54
C GLN A 327 -14.28 6.81 -11.82
N LEU A 328 -13.38 6.14 -11.11
CA LEU A 328 -11.95 6.12 -11.34
C LEU A 328 -11.57 4.72 -11.83
N THR A 329 -10.95 4.63 -13.00
CA THR A 329 -10.44 3.37 -13.56
C THR A 329 -8.95 3.50 -13.75
N THR A 330 -8.19 2.58 -13.15
CA THR A 330 -6.76 2.44 -13.37
C THR A 330 -6.51 1.20 -14.25
N PRO A 331 -5.74 1.32 -15.34
CA PRO A 331 -5.33 0.17 -16.13
C PRO A 331 -4.33 -0.66 -15.33
N ALA A 332 -4.02 -1.87 -15.83
CA ALA A 332 -2.84 -2.57 -15.35
C ALA A 332 -1.59 -1.70 -15.59
N ALA A 333 -0.66 -1.74 -14.66
CA ALA A 333 0.54 -0.93 -14.72
C ALA A 333 1.66 -1.65 -13.98
N GLY A 334 2.90 -1.45 -14.42
CA GLY A 334 4.04 -2.04 -13.74
C GLY A 334 5.31 -1.21 -13.86
N ALA A 335 6.21 -1.44 -12.92
CA ALA A 335 7.55 -0.89 -12.88
C ALA A 335 8.45 -1.78 -12.03
N ARG A 336 9.76 -1.77 -12.31
CA ARG A 336 10.76 -2.43 -11.49
C ARG A 336 11.81 -1.43 -11.06
N LEU A 337 11.94 -1.20 -9.77
CA LEU A 337 12.95 -0.36 -9.16
C LEU A 337 14.14 -1.21 -8.70
N HIS A 338 15.33 -0.69 -8.93
CA HIS A 338 16.62 -1.24 -8.58
C HIS A 338 17.44 -0.17 -7.87
N ILE A 339 17.81 -0.44 -6.62
CA ILE A 339 18.69 0.42 -5.84
C ILE A 339 19.97 -0.36 -5.59
N GLY A 340 21.07 0.09 -6.18
CA GLY A 340 22.40 -0.52 -6.01
C GLY A 340 23.31 0.28 -5.07
N ALA A 341 24.47 -0.30 -4.74
CA ALA A 341 25.46 0.31 -3.84
C ALA A 341 26.03 1.68 -4.27
N ALA A 342 25.85 2.09 -5.53
CA ALA A 342 26.36 3.35 -6.06
C ALA A 342 25.40 4.55 -5.91
N GLN A 343 24.30 4.40 -5.14
CA GLN A 343 23.20 5.38 -5.05
C GLN A 343 22.51 5.67 -6.40
N GLU A 344 22.77 4.85 -7.41
CA GLU A 344 22.04 4.86 -8.66
C GLU A 344 20.70 4.15 -8.45
N ILE A 345 19.63 4.84 -8.83
CA ILE A 345 18.26 4.35 -8.78
C ILE A 345 17.87 4.07 -10.23
N LEU A 346 17.66 2.80 -10.55
CA LEU A 346 17.24 2.37 -11.88
C LEU A 346 15.79 1.89 -11.81
N LEU A 347 14.89 2.57 -12.52
CA LEU A 347 13.53 2.11 -12.74
C LEU A 347 13.45 1.54 -14.15
N GLU A 348 13.02 0.30 -14.29
CA GLU A 348 12.85 -0.40 -15.56
C GLU A 348 11.39 -0.70 -15.82
N ASN A 349 11.07 -0.85 -17.09
CA ASN A 349 9.78 -1.35 -17.56
C ASN A 349 8.58 -0.59 -16.95
N ILE A 350 8.67 0.74 -16.84
CA ILE A 350 7.57 1.60 -16.43
C ILE A 350 6.54 1.62 -17.57
N HIS A 351 5.33 1.13 -17.31
CA HIS A 351 4.26 1.07 -18.29
C HIS A 351 2.86 1.13 -17.66
N MET A 352 1.89 1.50 -18.49
CA MET A 352 0.45 1.38 -18.23
C MET A 352 -0.21 0.74 -19.45
N ASP A 353 -1.06 -0.26 -19.24
CA ASP A 353 -1.79 -0.99 -20.29
C ASP A 353 -3.09 -0.26 -20.69
N GLY A 354 -2.97 1.05 -20.93
CA GLY A 354 -4.07 1.95 -21.25
C GLY A 354 -4.01 3.27 -20.48
N ALA A 355 -5.09 4.04 -20.55
CA ALA A 355 -5.21 5.30 -19.82
C ALA A 355 -5.87 5.09 -18.46
N LEU A 356 -5.37 5.78 -17.44
CA LEU A 356 -6.14 6.08 -16.22
C LEU A 356 -7.28 7.01 -16.60
N GLN A 357 -8.49 6.74 -16.09
CA GLN A 357 -9.68 7.52 -16.42
C GLN A 357 -10.41 7.93 -15.15
N ALA A 358 -10.88 9.19 -15.13
CA ALA A 358 -11.89 9.67 -14.20
C ALA A 358 -13.14 10.05 -15.00
N ARG A 359 -14.32 9.61 -14.56
CA ARG A 359 -15.60 9.87 -15.23
C ARG A 359 -16.65 10.28 -14.20
N LEU A 360 -17.56 11.17 -14.56
CA LEU A 360 -18.75 11.52 -13.77
C LEU A 360 -19.98 11.09 -14.55
N ASP A 361 -20.79 10.18 -14.00
CA ASP A 361 -21.97 9.63 -14.67
C ASP A 361 -21.68 9.11 -16.09
N ASN A 362 -20.53 8.43 -16.24
CA ASN A 362 -19.97 7.94 -17.50
C ASN A 362 -19.46 9.02 -18.48
N GLN A 363 -19.50 10.30 -18.14
CA GLN A 363 -18.81 11.35 -18.91
C GLN A 363 -17.34 11.45 -18.47
N ALA A 364 -16.40 11.37 -19.40
CA ALA A 364 -14.98 11.52 -19.09
C ALA A 364 -14.69 12.93 -18.52
N LEU A 365 -14.05 12.96 -17.35
CA LEU A 365 -13.55 14.17 -16.70
C LEU A 365 -12.05 14.33 -16.89
N ALA A 366 -11.30 13.24 -16.74
CA ALA A 366 -9.86 13.25 -16.92
C ALA A 366 -9.38 11.92 -17.50
N THR A 367 -8.35 11.97 -18.33
CA THR A 367 -7.59 10.79 -18.75
C THR A 367 -6.10 11.07 -18.63
N PHE A 368 -5.34 10.11 -18.12
CA PHE A 368 -3.88 10.16 -18.09
C PHE A 368 -3.32 8.91 -18.75
N GLU A 369 -2.47 9.10 -19.75
CA GLU A 369 -1.85 8.03 -20.51
C GLU A 369 -0.33 8.20 -20.51
N LEU A 370 0.37 7.09 -20.25
CA LEU A 370 1.82 7.02 -20.25
C LEU A 370 2.27 6.24 -21.48
N GLY A 371 3.20 6.80 -22.25
CA GLY A 371 3.66 6.20 -23.49
C GLY A 371 2.62 6.26 -24.62
N ALA A 372 1.70 7.23 -24.59
CA ALA A 372 0.66 7.42 -25.62
C ALA A 372 1.23 7.53 -27.06
N VAL A 373 2.43 8.09 -27.19
CA VAL A 373 3.13 8.30 -28.46
C VAL A 373 4.18 7.22 -28.72
N SER A 374 4.96 6.85 -27.70
CA SER A 374 6.02 5.84 -27.83
C SER A 374 5.51 4.40 -27.85
N GLY A 375 4.29 4.16 -27.33
CA GLY A 375 3.58 2.88 -27.38
C GLY A 375 4.23 1.75 -26.59
N GLY A 376 5.08 2.07 -25.60
CA GLY A 376 5.85 1.04 -24.89
C GLY A 376 6.35 1.46 -23.52
N ALA A 377 6.88 0.47 -22.80
CA ALA A 377 7.54 0.68 -21.54
C ALA A 377 8.84 1.46 -21.70
N PHE A 378 9.20 2.26 -20.70
CA PHE A 378 10.48 2.94 -20.63
C PHE A 378 11.17 2.69 -19.29
N GLY A 379 12.46 2.99 -19.23
CA GLY A 379 13.24 3.01 -18.00
C GLY A 379 13.73 4.42 -17.66
N LEU A 380 13.99 4.63 -16.38
CA LEU A 380 14.60 5.83 -15.81
C LEU A 380 15.86 5.42 -15.04
N THR A 381 16.92 6.18 -15.21
CA THR A 381 18.12 6.10 -14.38
C THR A 381 18.28 7.43 -13.67
N VAL A 382 18.24 7.41 -12.34
CA VAL A 382 18.46 8.58 -11.49
C VAL A 382 19.82 8.42 -10.81
N SER A 383 20.68 9.42 -11.00
CA SER A 383 22.04 9.42 -10.47
C SER A 383 22.38 10.80 -9.90
N PRO A 384 23.05 10.87 -8.73
CA PRO A 384 23.56 12.13 -8.24
C PRO A 384 24.71 12.62 -9.13
N VAL A 385 24.74 13.92 -9.42
CA VAL A 385 25.86 14.60 -10.08
C VAL A 385 26.21 15.86 -9.27
N GLU A 386 27.35 16.50 -9.55
CA GLU A 386 27.74 17.70 -8.81
C GLU A 386 26.73 18.84 -9.03
N GLY A 387 26.03 19.23 -7.95
CA GLY A 387 25.06 20.33 -7.94
C GLY A 387 23.70 20.02 -8.59
N ALA A 388 23.41 18.74 -8.90
CA ALA A 388 22.14 18.33 -9.49
C ALA A 388 21.85 16.82 -9.30
N THR A 389 20.63 16.44 -9.62
CA THR A 389 20.20 15.04 -9.82
C THR A 389 19.96 14.79 -11.30
N ARG A 390 20.68 13.85 -11.88
CA ARG A 390 20.56 13.49 -13.30
C ARG A 390 19.52 12.39 -13.49
N VAL A 391 18.57 12.62 -14.38
CA VAL A 391 17.54 11.67 -14.81
C VAL A 391 17.72 11.37 -16.29
N ALA A 392 18.08 10.12 -16.61
CA ALA A 392 18.17 9.63 -17.98
C ALA A 392 17.02 8.66 -18.28
N VAL A 393 16.44 8.76 -19.47
CA VAL A 393 15.27 7.98 -19.88
C VAL A 393 15.63 7.09 -21.06
N SER A 394 15.12 5.85 -21.12
CA SER A 394 15.34 4.98 -22.27
C SER A 394 14.09 4.21 -22.67
N PRO A 395 13.68 4.18 -23.95
CA PRO A 395 14.25 4.95 -25.07
C PRO A 395 13.80 6.42 -25.08
N SER A 396 12.60 6.69 -24.57
CA SER A 396 11.98 8.02 -24.45
C SER A 396 10.84 7.92 -23.44
N ALA A 397 10.40 9.03 -22.87
CA ALA A 397 9.18 9.07 -22.08
C ALA A 397 8.23 10.10 -22.67
N ASP A 398 6.94 9.76 -22.67
CA ASP A 398 5.88 10.69 -23.00
C ASP A 398 4.66 10.42 -22.13
N ALA A 399 3.94 11.48 -21.80
CA ALA A 399 2.72 11.43 -21.02
C ALA A 399 1.70 12.42 -21.59
N VAL A 400 0.44 12.03 -21.59
CA VAL A 400 -0.67 12.82 -22.07
C VAL A 400 -1.72 12.88 -20.98
N MET A 401 -2.19 14.09 -20.68
CA MET A 401 -3.34 14.31 -19.80
C MET A 401 -4.40 15.10 -20.54
N ASP A 402 -5.61 14.56 -20.64
CA ASP A 402 -6.78 15.29 -21.11
C ASP A 402 -7.71 15.56 -19.92
N LEU A 403 -8.18 16.80 -19.81
CA LEU A 403 -9.14 17.26 -18.82
C LEU A 403 -10.40 17.79 -19.53
N SER A 404 -11.55 17.49 -18.96
CA SER A 404 -12.89 17.85 -19.47
C SER A 404 -13.81 18.12 -18.27
N LEU A 405 -13.42 19.10 -17.45
CA LEU A 405 -14.00 19.37 -16.14
C LEU A 405 -15.26 20.27 -16.19
N GLY A 406 -15.77 20.58 -17.37
CA GLY A 406 -16.96 21.44 -17.53
C GLY A 406 -18.21 20.93 -16.79
N ALA A 407 -18.35 19.61 -16.62
CA ALA A 407 -19.45 19.03 -15.84
C ALA A 407 -19.36 19.38 -14.34
N LEU A 408 -18.15 19.48 -13.79
CA LEU A 408 -17.93 19.88 -12.40
C LEU A 408 -18.19 21.38 -12.20
N VAL A 409 -17.73 22.21 -13.14
CA VAL A 409 -18.04 23.66 -13.14
C VAL A 409 -19.55 23.91 -13.20
N ALA A 410 -20.29 23.11 -13.96
CA ALA A 410 -21.75 23.20 -14.04
C ALA A 410 -22.46 22.87 -12.71
N GLN A 411 -21.79 22.15 -11.79
CA GLN A 411 -22.27 21.88 -10.43
C GLN A 411 -21.80 22.94 -9.41
N GLY A 412 -21.17 24.04 -9.87
CA GLY A 412 -20.73 25.12 -8.99
C GLY A 412 -19.36 24.92 -8.36
N LEU A 413 -18.58 23.92 -8.79
CA LEU A 413 -17.20 23.76 -8.33
C LEU A 413 -16.30 24.82 -8.99
N GLU A 414 -15.52 25.51 -8.16
CA GLU A 414 -14.54 26.48 -8.61
C GLU A 414 -13.32 25.75 -9.19
N ILE A 415 -13.23 25.75 -10.52
CA ILE A 415 -12.13 25.12 -11.25
C ILE A 415 -11.46 26.18 -12.10
N PRO A 416 -10.12 26.31 -12.07
CA PRO A 416 -9.41 27.24 -12.92
C PRO A 416 -9.78 27.05 -14.38
N SER A 417 -10.08 28.14 -15.09
CA SER A 417 -10.59 28.08 -16.46
C SER A 417 -9.68 27.34 -17.42
N PHE A 418 -8.37 27.37 -17.17
CA PHE A 418 -7.40 26.64 -17.97
C PHE A 418 -7.53 25.13 -17.88
N MET A 419 -8.15 24.57 -16.83
CA MET A 419 -8.33 23.11 -16.66
C MET A 419 -9.63 22.56 -17.29
N VAL A 420 -10.59 23.43 -17.64
CA VAL A 420 -11.96 23.01 -17.98
C VAL A 420 -12.05 22.16 -19.25
N ASN A 421 -11.10 22.31 -20.18
CA ASN A 421 -10.98 21.51 -21.40
C ASN A 421 -9.50 21.39 -21.86
N GLU A 422 -8.61 21.10 -20.93
CA GLU A 422 -7.17 21.06 -21.21
C GLU A 422 -6.74 19.75 -21.86
N ARG A 423 -5.70 19.83 -22.69
CA ARG A 423 -4.85 18.68 -23.01
C ARG A 423 -3.40 19.10 -22.84
N MET A 424 -2.72 18.47 -21.88
CA MET A 424 -1.29 18.64 -21.68
C MET A 424 -0.53 17.44 -22.23
N GLU A 425 0.56 17.70 -22.94
CA GLU A 425 1.48 16.68 -23.43
C GLU A 425 2.88 16.98 -22.92
N LEU A 426 3.53 15.96 -22.35
CA LEU A 426 4.93 16.00 -21.94
C LEU A 426 5.68 14.96 -22.76
N LYS A 427 6.82 15.33 -23.33
CA LYS A 427 7.68 14.40 -24.07
C LYS A 427 9.14 14.69 -23.84
N LEU A 428 9.90 13.67 -23.46
CA LEU A 428 11.35 13.69 -23.38
C LEU A 428 11.91 12.67 -24.37
N ASP A 429 12.44 13.18 -25.48
CA ASP A 429 12.88 12.39 -26.64
C ASP A 429 14.26 12.81 -27.17
N GLY A 430 14.85 11.99 -28.05
CA GLY A 430 16.18 12.25 -28.60
C GLY A 430 16.51 11.37 -29.79
N THR A 431 17.38 11.84 -30.68
CA THR A 431 17.74 11.13 -31.93
C THR A 431 18.86 10.11 -31.74
N SER A 432 19.56 10.13 -30.61
CA SER A 432 20.66 9.22 -30.31
C SER A 432 20.82 9.02 -28.80
N GLY A 433 20.65 7.78 -28.33
CA GLY A 433 20.84 7.41 -26.93
C GLY A 433 19.63 7.69 -26.04
N SER A 434 19.89 7.74 -24.74
CA SER A 434 18.91 8.03 -23.68
C SER A 434 18.79 9.55 -23.49
N PRO A 435 17.62 10.17 -23.71
CA PRO A 435 17.37 11.57 -23.34
C PRO A 435 17.65 11.80 -21.84
N THR A 436 18.24 12.93 -21.49
CA THR A 436 18.74 13.19 -20.15
C THR A 436 18.46 14.61 -19.71
N VAL A 437 17.99 14.76 -18.48
CA VAL A 437 17.80 16.05 -17.80
C VAL A 437 18.54 16.05 -16.47
N ASP A 438 19.00 17.23 -16.05
CA ASP A 438 19.53 17.47 -14.71
C ASP A 438 18.53 18.36 -13.95
N VAL A 439 18.11 17.93 -12.76
CA VAL A 439 17.35 18.72 -11.80
C VAL A 439 18.35 19.32 -10.83
N ARG A 440 18.66 20.61 -10.99
CA ARG A 440 19.68 21.31 -10.22
C ARG A 440 19.21 21.57 -8.79
N ASP A 441 20.15 21.81 -7.88
CA ASP A 441 19.86 22.01 -6.45
C ASP A 441 18.97 23.25 -6.17
N ASP A 442 18.93 24.21 -7.10
CA ASP A 442 18.06 25.38 -7.08
C ASP A 442 16.65 25.12 -7.66
N GLY A 443 16.37 23.88 -8.09
CA GLY A 443 15.10 23.45 -8.69
C GLY A 443 15.01 23.65 -10.20
N GLN A 444 16.02 24.24 -10.86
CA GLN A 444 16.00 24.40 -12.32
C GLN A 444 16.16 23.06 -13.04
N LEU A 445 15.44 22.89 -14.16
CA LEU A 445 15.53 21.71 -15.01
C LEU A 445 16.35 22.03 -16.26
N GLN A 446 17.52 21.40 -16.40
CA GLN A 446 18.38 21.50 -17.57
C GLN A 446 18.23 20.27 -18.46
N VAL A 447 18.06 20.45 -19.78
CA VAL A 447 18.14 19.34 -20.73
C VAL A 447 19.61 19.12 -21.11
N ILE A 448 20.17 17.96 -20.78
CA ILE A 448 21.57 17.62 -21.09
C ILE A 448 21.68 16.95 -22.45
N ALA A 449 20.76 16.02 -22.75
CA ALA A 449 20.72 15.30 -24.00
C ALA A 449 19.27 15.10 -24.46
N GLY A 450 19.05 15.21 -25.78
CA GLY A 450 17.71 15.12 -26.34
C GLY A 450 16.95 16.45 -26.26
N ARG A 451 15.65 16.36 -26.03
CA ARG A 451 14.70 17.48 -26.07
C ARG A 451 13.51 17.20 -25.18
N LEU A 452 13.15 18.19 -24.36
CA LEU A 452 11.91 18.22 -23.60
C LEU A 452 10.89 19.06 -24.36
N THR A 453 9.68 18.53 -24.53
CA THR A 453 8.54 19.22 -25.13
C THR A 453 7.38 19.22 -24.13
N ILE A 454 6.80 20.39 -23.89
CA ILE A 454 5.59 20.57 -23.08
C ILE A 454 4.56 21.31 -23.95
N ALA A 455 3.40 20.72 -24.19
CA ALA A 455 2.34 21.36 -24.95
C ALA A 455 1.06 21.50 -24.11
N SER A 456 0.34 22.62 -24.28
CA SER A 456 -1.02 22.81 -23.77
C SER A 456 -1.94 23.24 -24.91
N ARG A 457 -3.15 22.70 -24.92
CA ARG A 457 -4.19 23.06 -25.87
C ARG A 457 -4.80 24.42 -25.52
N VAL A 458 -5.09 24.68 -24.24
CA VAL A 458 -5.77 25.94 -23.85
C VAL A 458 -4.82 27.13 -23.95
N ALA A 459 -3.55 26.96 -23.54
CA ALA A 459 -2.52 27.99 -23.75
C ALA A 459 -2.17 28.16 -25.23
N ASN A 460 -2.53 27.19 -26.09
CA ASN A 460 -2.12 27.13 -27.49
C ASN A 460 -0.59 27.35 -27.64
N LYS A 461 0.18 26.74 -26.73
CA LYS A 461 1.63 26.90 -26.58
C LYS A 461 2.30 25.54 -26.58
N THR A 462 3.39 25.44 -27.33
CA THR A 462 4.32 24.30 -27.29
C THR A 462 5.69 24.83 -26.91
N LEU A 463 6.13 24.51 -25.70
CA LEU A 463 7.46 24.83 -25.20
C LEU A 463 8.42 23.70 -25.55
N VAL A 464 9.56 24.06 -26.13
CA VAL A 464 10.62 23.13 -26.52
C VAL A 464 11.92 23.56 -25.87
N VAL A 465 12.47 22.71 -25.01
CA VAL A 465 13.77 22.89 -24.36
C VAL A 465 14.74 21.88 -24.95
N ASN A 466 15.75 22.37 -25.69
CA ASN A 466 16.74 21.50 -26.34
C ASN A 466 17.94 21.25 -25.41
N ALA A 467 18.75 20.24 -25.75
CA ALA A 467 20.02 20.00 -25.09
C ALA A 467 20.86 21.29 -24.94
N GLY A 468 21.34 21.53 -23.72
CA GLY A 468 22.07 22.73 -23.30
C GLY A 468 21.19 23.87 -22.75
N GLN A 469 19.86 23.77 -22.84
CA GLN A 469 18.94 24.79 -22.35
C GLN A 469 18.29 24.40 -21.02
N CYS A 470 17.81 25.40 -20.28
CA CYS A 470 17.05 25.24 -19.06
C CYS A 470 15.57 25.63 -19.25
N LEU A 471 14.69 24.97 -18.49
CA LEU A 471 13.33 25.43 -18.27
C LEU A 471 13.39 26.57 -17.23
N VAL A 472 13.11 27.79 -17.66
CA VAL A 472 13.20 28.99 -16.82
C VAL A 472 11.81 29.55 -16.54
N GLY A 473 11.62 30.07 -15.33
CA GLY A 473 10.45 30.85 -14.93
C GLY A 473 10.67 32.35 -15.16
N PRO A 474 9.71 33.20 -14.79
CA PRO A 474 9.81 34.64 -14.98
C PRO A 474 10.91 35.21 -14.05
N GLU A 475 11.86 35.94 -14.63
CA GLU A 475 12.87 36.70 -13.89
C GLU A 475 12.22 37.95 -13.27
N ASP A 476 12.08 37.99 -11.94
CA ASP A 476 11.87 39.18 -11.09
C ASP A 476 10.66 40.12 -11.32
N GLU A 477 9.79 39.89 -12.30
CA GLU A 477 8.56 40.67 -12.46
C GLU A 477 7.33 39.98 -11.83
N PRO A 478 6.54 40.66 -10.97
CA PRO A 478 5.27 40.14 -10.51
C PRO A 478 4.35 40.03 -11.72
N VAL A 479 4.24 38.82 -12.27
CA VAL A 479 3.28 38.53 -13.33
C VAL A 479 1.88 38.72 -12.72
N GLU A 480 1.03 39.52 -13.36
CA GLU A 480 -0.42 39.44 -13.14
C GLU A 480 -0.82 37.95 -13.19
N GLU A 481 -1.66 37.49 -12.27
CA GLU A 481 -1.97 36.06 -12.09
C GLU A 481 -2.06 35.32 -13.44
N PRO A 482 -1.10 34.42 -13.75
CA PRO A 482 -1.00 33.86 -15.09
C PRO A 482 -2.27 33.06 -15.41
N GLN A 483 -2.82 33.30 -16.60
CA GLN A 483 -4.04 32.61 -17.05
C GLN A 483 -3.81 31.10 -17.23
N HIS A 484 -2.57 30.71 -17.55
CA HIS A 484 -2.16 29.31 -17.65
C HIS A 484 -0.71 29.11 -17.12
N PRO A 485 -0.37 28.01 -16.42
CA PRO A 485 0.99 27.75 -15.90
C PRO A 485 2.12 27.78 -16.95
N LEU A 486 1.87 27.26 -18.16
CA LEU A 486 2.83 27.35 -19.28
C LEU A 486 3.13 28.78 -19.76
N ASP A 487 2.32 29.80 -19.44
CA ASP A 487 2.53 31.16 -19.97
C ASP A 487 3.83 31.77 -19.45
N VAL A 488 4.20 31.43 -18.21
CA VAL A 488 5.39 31.96 -17.51
C VAL A 488 6.63 31.11 -17.69
N LEU A 489 6.52 29.96 -18.38
CA LEU A 489 7.64 29.05 -18.62
C LEU A 489 8.25 29.30 -20.00
N GLU A 490 9.57 29.37 -20.04
CA GLU A 490 10.35 29.57 -21.26
C GLU A 490 11.58 28.65 -21.33
N ALA A 491 12.16 28.54 -22.53
CA ALA A 491 13.42 27.84 -22.74
C ALA A 491 14.54 28.89 -22.77
N GLY A 492 15.42 28.84 -21.79
CA GLY A 492 16.45 29.86 -21.57
C GLY A 492 17.85 29.30 -21.43
N GLU A 493 18.81 30.21 -21.24
CA GLU A 493 20.14 29.85 -20.75
C GLU A 493 20.04 29.39 -19.29
N CYS A 494 20.88 28.44 -18.89
CA CYS A 494 20.96 28.00 -17.51
C CYS A 494 21.73 29.04 -16.69
N GLN A 495 21.14 29.48 -15.57
CA GLN A 495 21.71 30.51 -14.71
C GLN A 495 22.80 29.97 -13.77
#